data_AF-A0AAD5V534-F1
#
_entry.id   AF-A0AAD5V534-F1
#
_cell.length_a   1.000
_cell.length_b   1.000
_cell.length_c   1.000
_cell.angle_alpha   90.00
_cell.angle_beta   90.00
_cell.angle_gamma   90.00
#
_symmetry.space_group_name_H-M   'P 1'
#
loop_
_entity.id
_entity.type
_entity.pdbx_description
1 polymer ?
#
loop_
_entity_poly.entity_id
_entity_poly.type
_entity_poly.pdbx_seq_one_letter_code
_entity_poly.pdbx_strand_id
1 'polypeptide(L)'
;MSSHITTDVSLVRDLWSSSLPKLGTSHGSFEDIPKRYLVPSTLDETLFWVDVDSNQSENDKARTSYVLYHALPGPNGEGGDAEIQFHVQGFVVACNVHPLGTWRSSLGIESAPIAYQYLELCGLEATETFVHQVRALHALTRAVEITTGLQCNNSIKEESNNIRLWRKTFAKARPGKPIVSLLKRGDDVTGKARKMENMWYLDHRIEIHMQTENGKLAPLHHGLLGKGDFVDVLVNNQKPVSPVAETDKMDVEAVQKLAADIGANLGPQ
;
A
#
# COMPACT_ATOMS: atom_id res chain seq x y z
N MET A 1 -6.94 7.29 -10.13
CA MET A 1 -7.98 8.23 -9.62
C MET A 1 -8.06 8.06 -8.12
N SER A 2 -8.44 9.08 -7.36
CA SER A 2 -8.50 8.98 -5.90
C SER A 2 -9.89 8.61 -5.40
N SER A 3 -9.96 7.61 -4.55
CA SER A 3 -11.14 7.09 -3.87
C SER A 3 -11.09 7.44 -2.38
N HIS A 4 -12.26 7.65 -1.80
CA HIS A 4 -12.44 8.08 -0.43
C HIS A 4 -13.09 6.97 0.38
N ILE A 5 -12.50 6.67 1.54
CA ILE A 5 -13.15 5.82 2.52
C ILE A 5 -14.29 6.60 3.17
N THR A 6 -15.45 5.95 3.26
CA THR A 6 -16.66 6.56 3.79
C THR A 6 -17.27 5.75 4.91
N THR A 7 -18.16 6.40 5.65
CA THR A 7 -19.22 5.76 6.40
C THR A 7 -20.48 5.72 5.52
N ASP A 8 -21.58 5.17 6.04
CA ASP A 8 -22.87 5.15 5.34
C ASP A 8 -23.43 6.56 5.11
N VAL A 9 -22.98 7.55 5.90
CA VAL A 9 -23.58 8.90 5.97
C VAL A 9 -22.58 10.05 5.81
N SER A 10 -21.28 9.78 5.78
CA SER A 10 -20.25 10.84 5.72
C SER A 10 -18.91 10.34 5.20
N LEU A 11 -18.05 11.28 4.81
CA LEU A 11 -16.65 10.98 4.54
C LEU A 11 -15.89 10.87 5.85
N VAL A 12 -15.01 9.87 5.96
CA VAL A 12 -14.15 9.69 7.13
C VAL A 12 -13.37 10.97 7.46
N ARG A 13 -12.93 11.70 6.44
CA ARG A 13 -12.22 12.99 6.61
C ARG A 13 -13.01 14.05 7.38
N ASP A 14 -14.33 14.00 7.30
CA ASP A 14 -15.22 14.99 7.90
C ASP A 14 -15.61 14.63 9.33
N LEU A 15 -15.31 13.40 9.77
CA LEU A 15 -15.54 12.92 11.12
C LEU A 15 -14.38 13.19 12.08
N TRP A 16 -13.22 13.59 11.56
CA TRP A 16 -12.11 14.06 12.40
C TRP A 16 -12.43 15.44 12.98
N SER A 17 -11.84 15.77 14.14
CA SER A 17 -12.15 17.02 14.85
C SER A 17 -11.98 18.25 13.95
N SER A 18 -12.84 19.26 14.12
CA SER A 18 -12.86 20.45 13.27
C SER A 18 -11.58 21.27 13.27
N SER A 19 -10.67 21.02 14.23
CA SER A 19 -9.36 21.64 14.32
C SER A 19 -8.31 21.01 13.41
N LEU A 20 -8.57 19.83 12.82
CA LEU A 20 -7.62 19.17 11.96
C LEU A 20 -7.66 19.75 10.54
N PRO A 21 -6.49 19.97 9.91
CA PRO A 21 -6.43 20.48 8.54
C PRO A 21 -7.17 19.53 7.57
N LYS A 22 -8.07 20.08 6.77
CA LYS A 22 -8.68 19.35 5.64
C LYS A 22 -7.85 19.62 4.38
N LEU A 23 -7.55 18.59 3.60
CA LEU A 23 -6.87 18.75 2.32
C LEU A 23 -7.68 19.69 1.41
N GLY A 24 -7.08 20.83 1.06
CA GLY A 24 -7.78 21.93 0.38
C GLY A 24 -8.35 21.61 -1.00
N THR A 25 -7.95 20.50 -1.62
CA THR A 25 -8.41 20.06 -2.96
C THR A 25 -9.69 19.23 -2.92
N SER A 26 -10.20 18.90 -1.74
CA SER A 26 -11.37 18.06 -1.55
C SER A 26 -12.68 18.88 -1.56
N HIS A 27 -13.09 19.35 -2.74
CA HIS A 27 -14.22 20.28 -2.90
C HIS A 27 -15.60 19.60 -3.05
N GLY A 28 -15.90 18.55 -2.29
CA GLY A 28 -17.21 17.90 -2.37
C GLY A 28 -17.76 17.54 -0.99
N SER A 29 -19.05 17.80 -0.77
CA SER A 29 -19.78 17.10 0.28
C SER A 29 -19.84 15.61 -0.03
N PHE A 30 -20.19 14.77 0.95
CA PHE A 30 -20.42 13.35 0.74
C PHE A 30 -21.39 13.08 -0.42
N GLU A 31 -22.42 13.93 -0.58
CA GLU A 31 -23.44 13.83 -1.63
C GLU A 31 -22.89 14.18 -3.03
N ASP A 32 -21.84 15.00 -3.10
CA ASP A 32 -21.24 15.44 -4.37
C ASP A 32 -20.25 14.43 -4.95
N ILE A 33 -19.81 13.45 -4.16
CA ILE A 33 -18.81 12.47 -4.59
C ILE A 33 -19.52 11.31 -5.30
N PRO A 34 -19.21 11.05 -6.59
CA PRO A 34 -19.76 9.91 -7.29
C PRO A 34 -19.54 8.59 -6.54
N LYS A 35 -20.57 7.74 -6.44
CA LYS A 35 -20.54 6.46 -5.71
C LYS A 35 -19.34 5.59 -6.05
N ARG A 36 -18.87 5.62 -7.31
CA ARG A 36 -17.68 4.89 -7.75
C ARG A 36 -16.40 5.29 -7.01
N TYR A 37 -16.31 6.48 -6.45
CA TYR A 37 -15.16 6.92 -5.65
C TYR A 37 -15.34 6.66 -4.14
N LEU A 38 -16.47 6.10 -3.71
CA LEU A 38 -16.71 5.73 -2.32
C LEU A 38 -16.26 4.28 -2.13
N VAL A 39 -15.31 4.04 -1.23
CA VAL A 39 -14.82 2.69 -0.93
C VAL A 39 -15.86 1.98 -0.05
N PRO A 40 -16.42 0.84 -0.49
CA PRO A 40 -17.38 0.11 0.33
C PRO A 40 -16.76 -0.45 1.60
N SER A 41 -17.58 -0.63 2.64
CA SER A 41 -17.13 -1.18 3.93
C SER A 41 -17.42 -2.67 4.08
N THR A 42 -18.21 -3.25 3.18
CA THR A 42 -18.59 -4.66 3.18
C THR A 42 -17.92 -5.43 2.05
N LEU A 43 -17.64 -6.72 2.26
CA LEU A 43 -17.01 -7.58 1.27
C LEU A 43 -17.84 -7.69 -0.01
N ASP A 44 -19.15 -7.96 0.11
CA ASP A 44 -20.04 -8.16 -1.04
C ASP A 44 -20.03 -6.92 -1.94
N GLU A 45 -20.22 -5.73 -1.38
CA GLU A 45 -20.17 -4.48 -2.16
C GLU A 45 -18.79 -4.24 -2.76
N THR A 46 -17.72 -4.60 -2.03
CA THR A 46 -16.35 -4.42 -2.51
C THR A 46 -16.08 -5.30 -3.74
N LEU A 47 -16.55 -6.55 -3.76
CA LEU A 47 -16.44 -7.46 -4.90
C LEU A 47 -17.16 -6.93 -6.16
N PHE A 48 -18.24 -6.16 -6.00
CA PHE A 48 -18.89 -5.48 -7.13
C PHE A 48 -18.24 -4.16 -7.52
N TRP A 49 -17.48 -3.56 -6.61
CA TRP A 49 -16.88 -2.24 -6.78
C TRP A 49 -15.49 -2.30 -7.41
N VAL A 50 -14.72 -3.34 -7.08
CA VAL A 50 -13.33 -3.53 -7.51
C VAL A 50 -13.20 -4.65 -8.51
N ASP A 51 -12.42 -4.41 -9.56
CA ASP A 51 -11.82 -5.47 -10.35
C ASP A 51 -10.33 -5.60 -9.97
N VAL A 52 -9.83 -6.83 -9.94
CA VAL A 52 -8.46 -7.12 -9.48
C VAL A 52 -7.72 -7.80 -10.62
N ASP A 53 -6.85 -7.04 -11.28
CA ASP A 53 -6.00 -7.61 -12.31
C ASP A 53 -4.64 -7.97 -11.72
N SER A 54 -4.13 -9.13 -12.13
CA SER A 54 -2.73 -9.46 -11.92
C SER A 54 -1.92 -8.67 -12.94
N ASN A 55 -1.18 -7.67 -12.49
CA ASN A 55 -0.11 -7.06 -13.28
C ASN A 55 1.03 -8.07 -13.39
N GLN A 56 0.80 -9.09 -14.22
CA GLN A 56 1.82 -9.95 -14.76
C GLN A 56 2.62 -9.12 -15.75
N SER A 57 3.46 -8.23 -15.23
CA SER A 57 4.62 -7.83 -16.04
C SER A 57 5.32 -9.16 -16.35
N GLU A 58 5.38 -9.54 -17.63
CA GLU A 58 5.67 -10.90 -18.16
C GLU A 58 6.89 -11.62 -17.55
N ASN A 59 7.71 -10.93 -16.76
CA ASN A 59 9.03 -11.34 -16.34
C ASN A 59 9.28 -11.29 -14.81
N ASP A 60 8.24 -11.27 -13.96
CA ASP A 60 8.42 -11.50 -12.50
C ASP A 60 7.33 -12.36 -11.87
N LYS A 61 7.51 -13.68 -11.95
CA LYS A 61 6.63 -14.63 -11.25
C LYS A 61 6.78 -14.59 -9.73
N ALA A 62 7.79 -13.90 -9.20
CA ALA A 62 8.03 -13.80 -7.76
C ALA A 62 7.41 -12.53 -7.14
N ARG A 63 6.82 -11.65 -7.96
CA ARG A 63 6.21 -10.39 -7.52
C ARG A 63 4.85 -10.24 -8.19
N THR A 64 3.86 -11.01 -7.75
CA THR A 64 2.50 -10.83 -8.27
C THR A 64 1.94 -9.53 -7.73
N SER A 65 1.90 -8.54 -8.62
CA SER A 65 1.34 -7.23 -8.33
C SER A 65 -0.10 -7.17 -8.74
N TYR A 66 -0.97 -6.73 -7.84
CA TYR A 66 -2.38 -6.56 -8.14
C TYR A 66 -2.67 -5.09 -8.32
N VAL A 67 -3.40 -4.78 -9.39
CA VAL A 67 -3.90 -3.45 -9.65
C VAL A 67 -5.40 -3.52 -9.45
N LEU A 68 -5.89 -2.67 -8.55
CA LEU A 68 -7.32 -2.50 -8.31
C LEU A 68 -7.85 -1.49 -9.31
N TYR A 69 -8.87 -1.88 -10.05
CA TYR A 69 -9.60 -1.03 -10.98
C TYR A 69 -11.03 -0.85 -10.50
N HIS A 70 -11.65 0.27 -10.87
CA HIS A 70 -13.08 0.42 -10.67
C HIS A 70 -13.84 -0.48 -11.66
N ALA A 71 -14.71 -1.34 -11.14
CA ALA A 71 -15.61 -2.14 -11.98
C ALA A 71 -16.73 -1.29 -12.62
N LEU A 72 -16.99 -0.09 -12.09
CA LEU A 72 -18.03 0.80 -12.58
C LEU A 72 -17.52 1.72 -13.70
N PRO A 73 -18.26 1.84 -14.82
CA PRO A 73 -17.85 2.68 -15.94
C PRO A 73 -17.73 4.15 -15.54
N GLY A 74 -16.82 4.87 -16.20
CA GLY A 74 -16.68 6.31 -16.03
C GLY A 74 -17.94 7.08 -16.48
N PRO A 75 -18.06 8.38 -16.10
CA PRO A 75 -19.21 9.22 -16.45
C PRO A 75 -19.46 9.33 -17.97
N ASN A 76 -18.43 9.10 -18.79
CA ASN A 76 -18.52 9.15 -20.24
C ASN A 76 -18.81 7.77 -20.88
N GLY A 77 -19.11 6.75 -20.08
CA GLY A 77 -19.25 5.37 -20.58
C GLY A 77 -17.93 4.73 -21.02
N GLU A 78 -16.81 5.43 -20.85
CA GLU A 78 -15.47 4.87 -21.03
C GLU A 78 -15.22 3.87 -19.90
N GLY A 79 -15.41 2.58 -20.21
CA GLY A 79 -15.04 1.44 -19.36
C GLY A 79 -13.52 1.24 -19.38
N GLY A 80 -12.78 2.26 -18.93
CA GLY A 80 -11.34 2.18 -18.77
C GLY A 80 -10.99 1.73 -17.35
N ASP A 81 -10.12 0.72 -17.27
CA ASP A 81 -9.48 0.24 -16.05
C ASP A 81 -8.69 1.38 -15.38
N ALA A 82 -9.37 2.18 -14.57
CA ALA A 82 -8.77 3.29 -13.85
C ALA A 82 -8.19 2.79 -12.54
N GLU A 83 -6.86 2.81 -12.41
CA GLU A 83 -6.17 2.40 -11.18
C GLU A 83 -6.71 3.21 -9.99
N ILE A 84 -7.14 2.47 -8.97
CA ILE A 84 -7.65 3.00 -7.71
C ILE A 84 -6.47 3.41 -6.85
N GLN A 85 -6.53 4.64 -6.36
CA GLN A 85 -5.73 5.12 -5.24
C GLN A 85 -6.71 5.44 -4.11
N PHE A 86 -6.34 5.21 -2.86
CA PHE A 86 -7.23 5.53 -1.75
C PHE A 86 -6.48 6.26 -0.64
N HIS A 87 -7.21 7.13 0.04
CA HIS A 87 -6.70 7.87 1.19
C HIS A 87 -6.96 7.11 2.48
N VAL A 88 -5.94 7.00 3.32
CA VAL A 88 -6.03 6.50 4.68
C VAL A 88 -5.56 7.58 5.64
N GLN A 89 -6.37 7.90 6.63
CA GLN A 89 -6.12 8.95 7.59
C GLN A 89 -5.98 8.40 9.00
N GLY A 90 -5.10 9.00 9.80
CA GLY A 90 -4.95 8.65 11.20
C GLY A 90 -3.76 9.29 11.86
N PHE A 91 -3.53 8.94 13.11
CA PHE A 91 -2.41 9.43 13.90
C PHE A 91 -1.24 8.44 13.87
N VAL A 92 -0.03 8.95 13.66
CA VAL A 92 1.18 8.12 13.61
C VAL A 92 1.46 7.51 14.99
N VAL A 93 1.47 6.18 15.04
CA VAL A 93 1.91 5.39 16.22
C VAL A 93 3.41 5.11 16.12
N ALA A 94 3.84 4.67 14.95
CA ALA A 94 5.23 4.35 14.64
C ALA A 94 5.49 4.54 13.15
N CYS A 95 6.69 4.97 12.77
CA CYS A 95 7.06 5.09 11.37
C CYS A 95 8.56 4.89 11.15
N ASN A 96 8.90 4.33 10.00
CA ASN A 96 10.22 4.44 9.38
C ASN A 96 10.01 4.68 7.88
N VAL A 97 9.95 5.95 7.52
CA VAL A 97 9.77 6.43 6.15
C VAL A 97 11.09 6.94 5.54
N HIS A 98 12.23 6.65 6.18
CA HIS A 98 13.54 6.98 5.63
C HIS A 98 13.74 6.28 4.27
N PRO A 99 14.43 6.90 3.30
CA PRO A 99 14.62 6.30 1.97
C PRO A 99 15.30 4.92 1.96
N LEU A 100 16.07 4.59 3.00
CA LEU A 100 16.69 3.26 3.16
C LEU A 100 15.89 2.32 4.09
N GLY A 101 14.78 2.79 4.66
CA GLY A 101 13.92 2.02 5.55
C GLY A 101 14.69 1.38 6.71
N THR A 102 14.46 0.08 6.94
CA THR A 102 15.11 -0.72 7.99
C THR A 102 16.47 -1.30 7.59
N TRP A 103 17.02 -0.93 6.43
CA TRP A 103 18.31 -1.44 5.94
C TRP A 103 19.47 -1.13 6.88
N ARG A 104 20.37 -2.10 7.07
CA ARG A 104 21.52 -1.97 7.97
C ARG A 104 22.82 -2.12 7.20
N SER A 105 23.57 -1.03 7.12
CA SER A 105 24.84 -0.98 6.39
C SER A 105 25.95 -1.88 6.96
N SER A 106 25.80 -2.36 8.20
CA SER A 106 26.69 -3.35 8.83
C SER A 106 26.43 -4.78 8.34
N LEU A 107 25.19 -5.09 7.95
CA LEU A 107 24.81 -6.39 7.38
C LEU A 107 25.00 -6.44 5.86
N GLY A 108 25.34 -5.29 5.26
CA GLY A 108 25.64 -5.19 3.83
C GLY A 108 24.44 -5.53 2.95
N ILE A 109 24.73 -6.22 1.84
CA ILE A 109 23.75 -6.55 0.81
C ILE A 109 22.67 -7.54 1.27
N GLU A 110 23.00 -8.40 2.24
CA GLU A 110 22.08 -9.44 2.73
C GLU A 110 20.83 -8.86 3.40
N SER A 111 20.90 -7.63 3.90
CA SER A 111 19.74 -6.96 4.50
C SER A 111 18.87 -6.18 3.51
N ALA A 112 19.30 -6.03 2.25
CA ALA A 112 18.53 -5.30 1.23
C ALA A 112 17.19 -5.97 0.86
N PRO A 113 17.10 -7.31 0.67
CA PRO A 113 15.84 -7.97 0.30
C PRO A 113 14.74 -7.88 1.37
N ILE A 114 15.14 -7.70 2.63
CA ILE A 114 14.26 -7.66 3.80
C ILE A 114 14.11 -6.24 4.37
N ALA A 115 14.70 -5.24 3.72
CA ALA A 115 14.55 -3.85 4.15
C ALA A 115 13.18 -3.33 3.72
N TYR A 116 12.49 -2.68 4.65
CA TYR A 116 11.17 -2.10 4.43
C TYR A 116 11.06 -0.71 5.05
N GLN A 117 10.15 0.08 4.52
CA GLN A 117 9.61 1.29 5.13
C GLN A 117 8.26 0.94 5.75
N TYR A 118 7.89 1.58 6.85
CA TYR A 118 6.59 1.34 7.49
C TYR A 118 5.99 2.60 8.10
N LEU A 119 4.67 2.56 8.27
CA LEU A 119 3.85 3.56 8.92
C LEU A 119 2.69 2.84 9.62
N GLU A 120 2.53 3.06 10.92
CA GLU A 120 1.44 2.53 11.72
C GLU A 120 0.55 3.70 12.17
N LEU A 121 -0.75 3.59 11.91
CA LEU A 121 -1.76 4.60 12.20
C LEU A 121 -2.76 4.09 13.23
N CYS A 122 -3.30 4.98 14.04
CA CYS A 122 -4.44 4.71 14.92
C CYS A 122 -5.47 5.85 14.88
N GLY A 123 -6.65 5.58 15.45
CA GLY A 123 -7.75 6.54 15.56
C GLY A 123 -7.62 7.56 16.72
N LEU A 124 -6.73 7.31 17.70
CA LEU A 124 -6.75 7.97 19.01
C LEU A 124 -8.17 8.00 19.61
N GLU A 125 -8.74 9.19 19.81
CA GLU A 125 -10.08 9.40 20.37
C GLU A 125 -11.20 9.17 19.33
N ALA A 126 -10.87 9.19 18.04
CA ALA A 126 -11.81 8.99 16.94
C ALA A 126 -11.88 7.52 16.50
N THR A 127 -12.03 6.60 17.46
CA THR A 127 -12.02 5.16 17.23
C THR A 127 -13.10 4.72 16.24
N GLU A 128 -14.32 5.27 16.34
CA GLU A 128 -15.43 4.90 15.45
C GLU A 128 -15.13 5.24 13.98
N THR A 129 -14.68 6.47 13.72
CA THR A 129 -14.23 6.94 12.40
C THR A 129 -13.13 6.06 11.83
N PHE A 130 -12.16 5.70 12.67
CA PHE A 130 -11.02 4.89 12.25
C PHE A 130 -11.43 3.44 11.93
N VAL A 131 -12.38 2.87 12.67
CA VAL A 131 -12.89 1.51 12.44
C VAL A 131 -13.50 1.35 11.05
N HIS A 132 -14.15 2.37 10.50
CA HIS A 132 -14.67 2.32 9.12
C HIS A 132 -13.56 2.15 8.08
N GLN A 133 -12.41 2.80 8.28
CA GLN A 133 -11.23 2.61 7.43
C GLN A 133 -10.64 1.22 7.54
N VAL A 134 -10.55 0.70 8.77
CA VAL A 134 -10.10 -0.68 8.99
C VAL A 134 -11.02 -1.66 8.26
N ARG A 135 -12.34 -1.54 8.41
CA ARG A 135 -13.32 -2.42 7.73
C ARG A 135 -13.21 -2.36 6.20
N ALA A 136 -13.12 -1.16 5.63
CA ALA A 136 -12.97 -0.99 4.18
C ALA A 136 -11.68 -1.66 3.66
N LEU A 137 -10.55 -1.47 4.37
CA LEU A 137 -9.28 -2.12 4.01
C LEU A 137 -9.32 -3.64 4.15
N HIS A 138 -10.01 -4.16 5.15
CA HIS A 138 -10.27 -5.60 5.28
C HIS A 138 -11.09 -6.13 4.11
N ALA A 139 -12.18 -5.45 3.76
CA ALA A 139 -13.04 -5.85 2.63
C ALA A 139 -12.26 -5.86 1.31
N LEU A 140 -11.43 -4.84 1.06
CA LEU A 140 -10.53 -4.78 -0.09
C LEU A 140 -9.52 -5.94 -0.10
N THR A 141 -8.90 -6.21 1.05
CA THR A 141 -7.92 -7.32 1.18
C THR A 141 -8.60 -8.65 0.86
N ARG A 142 -9.77 -8.91 1.44
CA ARG A 142 -10.57 -10.11 1.18
C ARG A 142 -11.00 -10.23 -0.28
N ALA A 143 -11.40 -9.13 -0.92
CA ALA A 143 -11.75 -9.12 -2.33
C ALA A 143 -10.56 -9.54 -3.20
N VAL A 144 -9.36 -9.02 -2.92
CA VAL A 144 -8.12 -9.45 -3.60
C VAL A 144 -7.85 -10.94 -3.37
N GLU A 145 -7.95 -11.44 -2.14
CA GLU A 145 -7.75 -12.86 -1.85
C GLU A 145 -8.69 -13.76 -2.66
N ILE A 146 -9.97 -13.41 -2.70
CA ILE A 146 -11.00 -14.18 -3.42
C ILE A 146 -10.75 -14.15 -4.92
N THR A 147 -10.53 -12.96 -5.50
CA THR A 147 -10.38 -12.82 -6.96
C THR A 147 -9.09 -13.47 -7.47
N THR A 148 -8.04 -13.47 -6.65
CA THR A 148 -6.71 -13.96 -7.06
C THR A 148 -6.44 -15.40 -6.62
N GLY A 149 -7.25 -15.95 -5.72
CA GLY A 149 -7.03 -17.25 -5.08
C GLY A 149 -5.82 -17.28 -4.14
N LEU A 150 -5.17 -16.15 -3.87
CA LEU A 150 -4.06 -16.07 -2.93
C LEU A 150 -4.58 -15.83 -1.52
N GLN A 151 -4.06 -16.57 -0.56
CA GLN A 151 -4.21 -16.20 0.85
C GLN A 151 -3.19 -15.11 1.17
N CYS A 152 -3.65 -13.93 1.56
CA CYS A 152 -2.77 -12.95 2.16
C CYS A 152 -2.49 -13.44 3.59
N ASN A 153 -1.30 -14.02 3.83
CA ASN A 153 -0.86 -14.44 5.17
C ASN A 153 -0.87 -13.30 6.22
N ASN A 154 -1.14 -12.08 5.78
CA ASN A 154 -1.32 -10.89 6.58
C ASN A 154 -2.77 -10.44 6.54
N SER A 155 -3.70 -11.34 6.87
CA SER A 155 -4.99 -10.87 7.32
C SER A 155 -4.70 -9.81 8.37
N ILE A 156 -5.06 -8.56 8.07
CA ILE A 156 -5.16 -7.54 9.09
C ILE A 156 -5.96 -8.26 10.17
N LYS A 157 -5.34 -8.52 11.33
CA LYS A 157 -6.05 -9.27 12.37
C LYS A 157 -7.26 -8.40 12.66
N GLU A 158 -8.46 -8.96 12.57
CA GLU A 158 -9.70 -8.21 12.84
C GLU A 158 -9.66 -7.50 14.20
N GLU A 159 -8.79 -7.97 15.09
CA GLU A 159 -8.52 -7.43 16.42
C GLU A 159 -7.52 -6.25 16.45
N SER A 160 -6.80 -5.94 15.37
CA SER A 160 -5.85 -4.81 15.38
C SER A 160 -6.56 -3.49 15.14
N ASN A 161 -6.63 -2.65 16.16
CA ASN A 161 -7.17 -1.28 16.09
C ASN A 161 -6.24 -0.28 15.34
N ASN A 162 -5.22 -0.78 14.65
CA ASN A 162 -4.23 0.03 13.95
C ASN A 162 -4.17 -0.36 12.48
N ILE A 163 -3.97 0.63 11.61
CA ILE A 163 -3.66 0.38 10.20
C ILE A 163 -2.14 0.38 10.05
N ARG A 164 -1.59 -0.73 9.54
CA ARG A 164 -0.17 -0.85 9.25
C ARG A 164 0.04 -0.78 7.75
N LEU A 165 0.86 0.14 7.31
CA LEU A 165 1.30 0.31 5.94
C LEU A 165 2.80 0.06 5.90
N TRP A 166 3.28 -0.72 4.97
CA TRP A 166 4.71 -0.97 4.80
C TRP A 166 4.97 -1.38 3.37
N ARG A 167 6.22 -1.24 2.94
CA ARG A 167 6.68 -1.59 1.60
C ARG A 167 8.14 -1.95 1.63
N LYS A 168 8.60 -2.80 0.71
CA LYS A 168 10.04 -3.03 0.55
C LYS A 168 10.72 -1.78 0.05
N THR A 169 11.91 -1.53 0.60
CA THR A 169 12.72 -0.37 0.24
C THR A 169 13.38 -0.57 -1.12
N PHE A 170 13.94 -1.76 -1.37
CA PHE A 170 14.74 -2.01 -2.57
C PHE A 170 14.04 -2.92 -3.57
N ALA A 171 14.20 -2.59 -4.84
CA ALA A 171 13.88 -3.47 -5.96
C ALA A 171 15.13 -4.23 -6.41
N LYS A 172 14.93 -5.48 -6.82
CA LYS A 172 16.00 -6.30 -7.39
C LYS A 172 16.29 -5.85 -8.82
N ALA A 173 17.55 -5.57 -9.13
CA ALA A 173 18.01 -5.32 -10.49
C ALA A 173 17.77 -6.55 -11.36
N ARG A 174 17.38 -6.34 -12.61
CA ARG A 174 17.13 -7.42 -13.56
C ARG A 174 18.05 -7.28 -14.77
N PRO A 175 18.59 -8.40 -15.30
CA PRO A 175 19.36 -8.38 -16.54
C PRO A 175 18.57 -7.72 -17.67
N GLY A 176 19.21 -6.83 -18.42
CA GLY A 176 18.62 -6.18 -19.60
C GLY A 176 17.63 -5.04 -19.32
N LYS A 177 17.29 -4.75 -18.05
CA LYS A 177 16.48 -3.56 -17.71
C LYS A 177 17.38 -2.43 -17.22
N PRO A 178 17.20 -1.18 -17.73
CA PRO A 178 17.95 -0.05 -17.21
C PRO A 178 17.58 0.20 -15.75
N ILE A 179 18.60 0.40 -14.93
CA ILE A 179 18.44 0.70 -13.50
C ILE A 179 18.40 2.22 -13.36
N VAL A 180 17.28 2.74 -12.85
CA VAL A 180 17.13 4.15 -12.49
C VAL A 180 16.91 4.22 -10.99
N SER A 181 18.02 4.32 -10.24
CA SER A 181 17.97 4.45 -8.79
C SER A 181 17.56 5.87 -8.40
N LEU A 182 16.57 5.99 -7.52
CA LEU A 182 16.12 7.25 -6.92
C LEU A 182 16.96 7.66 -5.69
N LEU A 183 18.06 6.95 -5.41
CA LEU A 183 18.92 7.19 -4.26
C LEU A 183 19.70 8.52 -4.40
N LYS A 184 19.44 9.48 -3.51
CA LYS A 184 20.17 10.76 -3.47
C LYS A 184 21.44 10.63 -2.63
N ARG A 185 22.41 11.52 -2.87
CA ARG A 185 23.67 11.56 -2.11
C ARG A 185 23.45 11.71 -0.59
N GLY A 186 22.44 12.48 -0.20
CA GLY A 186 22.10 12.69 1.22
C GLY A 186 21.47 11.47 1.91
N ASP A 187 20.92 10.52 1.14
CA ASP A 187 20.25 9.34 1.70
C ASP A 187 21.27 8.26 2.12
N ASP A 188 22.45 8.23 1.48
CA ASP A 188 23.53 7.26 1.72
C ASP A 188 24.88 7.98 1.86
N VAL A 189 25.08 8.61 3.02
CA VAL A 189 26.31 9.33 3.36
C VAL A 189 27.56 8.44 3.25
N THR A 190 27.40 7.13 3.53
CA THR A 190 28.51 6.16 3.50
C THR A 190 28.84 5.63 2.11
N GLY A 191 27.96 5.84 1.13
CA GLY A 191 28.07 5.26 -0.22
C GLY A 191 27.90 3.74 -0.28
N LYS A 192 27.43 3.09 0.79
CA LYS A 192 27.30 1.63 0.86
C LYS A 192 26.07 1.12 0.11
N ALA A 193 24.93 1.81 0.19
CA ALA A 193 23.74 1.47 -0.58
C ALA A 193 23.98 1.70 -2.08
N ARG A 194 24.73 2.76 -2.43
CA ARG A 194 25.12 3.04 -3.82
C ARG A 194 25.93 1.90 -4.45
N LYS A 195 26.79 1.22 -3.68
CA LYS A 195 27.60 0.09 -4.17
C LYS A 195 26.77 -1.13 -4.59
N MET A 196 25.55 -1.27 -4.07
CA MET A 196 24.68 -2.40 -4.39
C MET A 196 23.61 -2.08 -5.44
N GLU A 197 23.56 -0.87 -6.01
CA GLU A 197 22.53 -0.45 -6.99
C GLU A 197 22.40 -1.39 -8.20
N ASN A 198 23.51 -2.02 -8.61
CA ASN A 198 23.53 -3.00 -9.71
C ASN A 198 22.78 -4.30 -9.37
N MET A 199 22.44 -4.54 -8.11
CA MET A 199 21.74 -5.72 -7.60
C MET A 199 20.44 -5.37 -6.90
N TRP A 200 20.45 -4.29 -6.12
CA TRP A 200 19.33 -3.78 -5.32
C TRP A 200 19.35 -2.26 -5.37
N TYR A 201 18.28 -1.66 -5.90
CA TYR A 201 18.18 -0.21 -6.09
C TYR A 201 16.90 0.34 -5.48
N LEU A 202 16.91 1.64 -5.17
CA LEU A 202 15.73 2.35 -4.69
C LEU A 202 14.88 2.75 -5.89
N ASP A 203 13.73 2.13 -6.08
CA ASP A 203 12.84 2.38 -7.23
C ASP A 203 11.72 3.39 -6.94
N HIS A 204 11.54 3.73 -5.67
CA HIS A 204 10.46 4.60 -5.21
C HIS A 204 10.91 5.40 -3.98
N ARG A 205 10.40 6.63 -3.87
CA ARG A 205 10.60 7.50 -2.71
C ARG A 205 9.24 7.94 -2.18
N ILE A 206 9.01 7.74 -0.89
CA ILE A 206 7.83 8.28 -0.21
C ILE A 206 7.94 9.80 -0.21
N GLU A 207 6.97 10.45 -0.83
CA GLU A 207 6.82 11.89 -0.79
C GLU A 207 6.01 12.27 0.45
N ILE A 208 6.51 13.22 1.23
CA ILE A 208 5.87 13.68 2.46
C ILE A 208 5.70 15.18 2.32
N HIS A 209 4.49 15.64 2.58
CA HIS A 209 4.11 17.03 2.49
C HIS A 209 3.45 17.47 3.79
N MET A 210 3.74 18.70 4.22
CA MET A 210 3.05 19.38 5.31
C MET A 210 2.07 20.38 4.73
N GLN A 211 0.84 20.37 5.22
CA GLN A 211 -0.12 21.42 4.90
C GLN A 211 0.18 22.67 5.72
N THR A 212 0.46 23.77 5.04
CA THR A 212 0.66 25.08 5.67
C THR A 212 -0.66 25.70 6.10
N GLU A 213 -0.62 26.73 6.96
CA GLU A 213 -1.81 27.48 7.41
C GLU A 213 -2.66 28.02 6.24
N ASN A 214 -2.02 28.32 5.10
CA ASN A 214 -2.69 28.76 3.87
C ASN A 214 -3.29 27.61 3.05
N GLY A 215 -3.31 26.38 3.58
CA GLY A 215 -3.83 25.18 2.92
C GLY A 215 -2.92 24.59 1.84
N LYS A 216 -1.77 25.23 1.52
CA LYS A 216 -0.81 24.74 0.51
C LYS A 216 0.03 23.60 1.06
N LEU A 217 0.33 22.62 0.21
CA LEU A 217 1.26 21.54 0.52
C LEU A 217 2.70 21.98 0.27
N ALA A 218 3.56 21.82 1.27
CA ALA A 218 5.01 22.06 1.17
C ALA A 218 5.77 20.75 1.43
N PRO A 219 6.85 20.44 0.69
CA PRO A 219 7.66 19.25 0.96
C PRO A 219 8.18 19.24 2.39
N LEU A 220 8.03 18.09 3.07
CA LEU A 220 8.48 17.86 4.44
C LEU A 220 9.62 16.84 4.44
N HIS A 221 10.66 17.11 5.22
CA HIS A 221 11.73 16.12 5.42
C HIS A 221 11.19 14.93 6.22
N HIS A 222 11.47 13.71 5.78
CA HIS A 222 10.95 12.47 6.39
C HIS A 222 11.29 12.31 7.89
N GLY A 223 12.42 12.85 8.34
CA GLY A 223 12.80 12.85 9.76
C GLY A 223 12.01 13.82 10.64
N LEU A 224 11.10 14.63 10.06
CA LEU A 224 10.19 15.50 10.81
C LEU A 224 8.83 14.84 11.08
N LEU A 225 8.53 13.70 10.45
CA LEU A 225 7.33 12.94 10.75
C LEU A 225 7.54 12.17 12.07
N GLY A 226 6.69 12.40 13.04
CA GLY A 226 6.79 11.87 14.39
C GLY A 226 5.53 11.17 14.87
N LYS A 227 5.65 10.48 16.01
CA LYS A 227 4.51 9.88 16.71
C LYS A 227 3.55 10.98 17.16
N GLY A 228 2.25 10.77 16.91
CA GLY A 228 1.19 11.71 17.25
C GLY A 228 0.83 12.69 16.12
N ASP A 229 1.60 12.74 15.04
CA ASP A 229 1.23 13.53 13.88
C ASP A 229 -0.02 12.96 13.23
N PHE A 230 -0.95 13.84 12.83
CA PHE A 230 -2.08 13.46 11.99
C PHE A 230 -1.63 13.44 10.53
N VAL A 231 -1.90 12.36 9.82
CA VAL A 231 -1.50 12.19 8.42
C VAL A 231 -2.67 11.74 7.56
N ASP A 232 -2.62 12.17 6.30
CA ASP A 232 -3.41 11.63 5.20
C ASP A 232 -2.44 10.93 4.24
N VAL A 233 -2.64 9.63 4.05
CA VAL A 233 -1.77 8.75 3.27
C VAL A 233 -2.50 8.36 2.00
N LEU A 234 -2.00 8.84 0.86
CA LEU A 234 -2.40 8.34 -0.44
C LEU A 234 -1.70 7.00 -0.71
N VAL A 235 -2.49 5.92 -0.71
CA VAL A 235 -2.02 4.58 -1.05
C VAL A 235 -2.25 4.35 -2.54
N ASN A 236 -1.15 4.12 -3.26
CA ASN A 236 -1.17 3.76 -4.67
C ASN A 236 -0.91 2.25 -4.80
N ASN A 237 -1.48 1.60 -5.82
CA ASN A 237 -1.19 0.20 -6.14
C ASN A 237 0.18 0.08 -6.83
N GLN A 238 1.24 0.52 -6.17
CA GLN A 238 2.60 0.24 -6.66
C GLN A 238 3.03 -1.15 -6.18
N LYS A 239 3.13 -2.05 -7.16
CA LYS A 239 3.85 -3.33 -7.18
C LYS A 239 4.23 -3.92 -5.80
N PRO A 240 3.46 -4.86 -5.22
CA PRO A 240 3.98 -5.71 -4.17
C PRO A 240 5.25 -6.43 -4.63
N VAL A 241 6.17 -6.53 -3.68
CA VAL A 241 7.48 -7.13 -3.85
C VAL A 241 7.56 -8.33 -2.94
N SER A 242 7.94 -9.49 -3.48
CA SER A 242 8.39 -10.65 -2.70
C SER A 242 9.40 -11.53 -3.47
N PRO A 243 10.09 -12.59 -2.94
CA PRO A 243 10.06 -13.34 -1.65
C PRO A 243 11.23 -13.04 -0.68
N VAL A 244 11.11 -13.43 0.60
CA VAL A 244 11.92 -14.44 1.39
C VAL A 244 11.38 -14.49 2.84
N ALA A 245 11.27 -15.70 3.39
CA ALA A 245 10.66 -16.06 4.67
C ALA A 245 11.35 -15.51 5.94
N GLU A 246 10.58 -14.87 6.83
CA GLU A 246 10.68 -15.02 8.29
C GLU A 246 9.45 -14.40 8.98
N THR A 247 9.04 -15.01 10.08
CA THR A 247 7.77 -14.93 10.81
C THR A 247 7.30 -13.53 11.27
N ASP A 248 5.97 -13.38 11.27
CA ASP A 248 5.18 -12.44 12.09
C ASP A 248 5.17 -10.95 11.70
N LYS A 249 5.09 -10.60 10.42
CA LYS A 249 4.86 -9.21 9.96
C LYS A 249 4.08 -9.19 8.67
N MET A 250 3.35 -8.10 8.45
CA MET A 250 2.78 -7.80 7.14
C MET A 250 3.96 -7.74 6.16
N ASP A 251 4.16 -8.82 5.41
CA ASP A 251 4.87 -8.95 4.13
C ASP A 251 4.20 -10.03 3.27
N VAL A 252 3.83 -9.68 2.03
CA VAL A 252 3.11 -10.58 1.12
C VAL A 252 4.12 -11.60 0.61
N GLU A 253 4.29 -12.74 1.30
CA GLU A 253 4.42 -14.09 0.72
C GLU A 253 4.73 -15.17 1.78
N ALA A 254 4.17 -16.37 1.56
CA ALA A 254 4.87 -17.59 1.06
C ALA A 254 3.89 -18.80 1.23
N VAL A 255 3.86 -19.93 0.49
CA VAL A 255 4.84 -20.73 -0.25
C VAL A 255 4.06 -21.63 -1.24
N GLN A 256 4.59 -21.87 -2.45
CA GLN A 256 4.34 -23.11 -3.20
C GLN A 256 5.45 -24.12 -2.89
N LYS A 257 5.07 -25.28 -2.32
CA LYS A 257 5.79 -26.54 -2.47
C LYS A 257 4.83 -27.71 -2.26
N LEU A 258 4.24 -28.19 -3.35
CA LEU A 258 4.07 -29.62 -3.53
C LEU A 258 4.58 -29.97 -4.92
N ALA A 259 5.75 -30.61 -4.94
CA ALA A 259 6.23 -31.29 -6.11
C ALA A 259 5.36 -32.54 -6.34
N ALA A 260 5.15 -32.85 -7.62
CA ALA A 260 5.18 -34.21 -8.16
C ALA A 260 4.56 -35.30 -7.27
N ASP A 261 3.26 -35.51 -7.42
CA ASP A 261 2.68 -36.84 -7.67
C ASP A 261 1.19 -36.65 -7.96
N ILE A 262 0.82 -36.82 -9.23
CA ILE A 262 -0.43 -37.39 -9.78
C ILE A 262 -0.37 -37.06 -11.27
N GLY A 263 0.27 -37.96 -12.00
CA GLY A 263 0.45 -37.86 -13.43
C GLY A 263 1.20 -39.05 -14.03
N ALA A 264 1.01 -40.26 -13.50
CA ALA A 264 1.26 -41.53 -14.21
C ALA A 264 0.95 -42.71 -13.29
N ASN A 265 -0.31 -43.14 -13.28
CA ASN A 265 -0.70 -44.56 -13.31
C ASN A 265 -2.22 -44.62 -13.18
N LEU A 266 -2.88 -44.72 -14.33
CA LEU A 266 -3.99 -45.63 -14.62
C LEU A 266 -4.46 -45.32 -16.06
N GLY A 267 -3.60 -45.70 -17.01
CA GLY A 267 -4.06 -46.27 -18.27
C GLY A 267 -4.12 -47.80 -18.11
N PRO A 268 -4.76 -48.51 -19.05
CA PRO A 268 -5.81 -49.49 -18.79
C PRO A 268 -5.30 -50.89 -18.43
N GLN A 269 -5.99 -51.56 -17.51
CA GLN A 269 -6.49 -52.94 -17.64
C GLN A 269 -7.75 -53.10 -16.77
#